data_AF-A0A0F8WJW5-F1
#
_entry.id   AF-A0A0F8WJW5-F1
#
_cell.length_a   1.000
_cell.length_b   1.000
_cell.length_c   1.000
_cell.angle_alpha   90.00
_cell.angle_beta   90.00
_cell.angle_gamma   90.00
#
_symmetry.space_group_name_H-M   'P 1'
#
loop_
_entity.id
_entity.type
_entity.pdbx_description
1 polymer ?
#
loop_
_entity_poly.entity_id
_entity_poly.type
_entity_poly.pdbx_seq_one_letter_code
_entity_poly.pdbx_strand_id
1 'polypeptide(L)'
;MSDIDKLRDAKSALTALKAIRQPFEAEVNNIITYVTHGRRKISDKRQNKGKRTGIETYDSTALESVNIFVDGLTGVTLSRSLRWFAYALPGKMQFSRTSLMRGWNGKKLDEFPDVKVWLTDFEDAMYAAFLKSNLYDIVGQVVKDAVSLGTVSPILEEDVAKERFVIQVPHFRECYLAEDRFGVVDTN
;
A
#
# COMPACT_ATOMS: atom_id res chain seq x y z
N MET A 1 0.61 -17.13 -27.78
CA MET A 1 1.24 -15.79 -27.90
C MET A 1 2.70 -15.96 -27.55
N SER A 2 3.62 -15.62 -28.46
CA SER A 2 5.05 -15.80 -28.20
C SER A 2 5.51 -14.80 -27.13
N ASP A 3 6.55 -15.11 -26.36
CA ASP A 3 7.04 -14.20 -25.32
C ASP A 3 7.54 -12.86 -25.87
N ILE A 4 7.91 -12.84 -27.16
CA ILE A 4 8.30 -11.63 -27.90
C ILE A 4 7.09 -10.70 -28.10
N ASP A 5 5.92 -11.26 -28.40
CA ASP A 5 4.68 -10.48 -28.59
C ASP A 5 4.26 -9.82 -27.27
N LYS A 6 4.29 -10.57 -26.16
CA LYS A 6 4.01 -10.04 -24.81
C LYS A 6 4.95 -8.89 -24.44
N LEU A 7 6.24 -9.02 -24.77
CA LEU A 7 7.22 -7.99 -24.45
C LEU A 7 6.98 -6.71 -25.27
N ARG A 8 6.57 -6.85 -26.54
CA ARG A 8 6.21 -5.71 -27.39
C ARG A 8 5.01 -4.97 -26.82
N ASP A 9 3.99 -5.71 -26.37
CA ASP A 9 2.76 -5.13 -25.82
C ASP A 9 3.03 -4.47 -24.45
N ALA A 10 3.83 -5.09 -23.58
CA ALA A 10 4.24 -4.47 -22.32
C ALA A 10 5.03 -3.17 -22.55
N LYS A 11 5.91 -3.13 -23.57
CA LYS A 11 6.69 -1.93 -23.90
C LYS A 11 5.82 -0.80 -24.46
N SER A 12 4.82 -1.13 -25.28
CA SER A 12 3.89 -0.12 -25.82
C SER A 12 3.01 0.46 -24.70
N ALA A 13 2.46 -0.39 -23.82
CA ALA A 13 1.69 0.01 -22.66
C ALA A 13 2.50 0.93 -21.73
N LEU A 14 3.73 0.55 -21.39
CA LEU A 14 4.63 1.37 -20.57
C LEU A 14 4.89 2.76 -21.18
N THR A 15 5.01 2.83 -22.51
CA THR A 15 5.20 4.11 -23.21
C THR A 15 3.97 5.00 -23.10
N ALA A 16 2.77 4.44 -23.21
CA ALA A 16 1.52 5.18 -23.00
C ALA A 16 1.40 5.69 -21.56
N LEU A 17 1.70 4.85 -20.57
CA LEU A 17 1.65 5.22 -19.15
C LEU A 17 2.67 6.32 -18.80
N LYS A 18 3.85 6.30 -19.42
CA LYS A 18 4.84 7.38 -19.28
C LYS A 18 4.31 8.72 -19.76
N ALA A 19 3.57 8.74 -20.87
CA ALA A 19 2.98 9.97 -21.40
C ALA A 19 1.93 10.54 -20.43
N ILE A 20 1.14 9.69 -19.80
CA ILE A 20 0.13 10.10 -18.78
C ILE A 20 0.82 10.70 -17.54
N ARG A 21 1.94 10.12 -17.09
CA ARG A 21 2.65 10.60 -15.90
C ARG A 21 3.44 11.89 -16.15
N GLN A 22 3.96 12.08 -17.36
CA GLN A 22 4.86 13.20 -17.74
C GLN A 22 4.44 14.59 -17.21
N PRO A 23 3.17 15.04 -17.31
CA PRO A 23 2.78 16.36 -16.79
C PRO A 23 2.95 16.51 -15.28
N PHE A 24 2.80 15.43 -14.50
CA PHE A 24 2.88 15.47 -13.04
C PHE A 24 4.32 15.39 -12.51
N GLU A 25 5.29 14.98 -13.34
CA GLU A 25 6.67 14.77 -12.89
C GLU A 25 7.34 16.05 -12.38
N ALA A 26 7.00 17.21 -12.96
CA ALA A 26 7.54 18.50 -12.53
C ALA A 26 7.10 18.85 -11.11
N GLU A 27 5.80 18.72 -10.82
CA GLU A 27 5.26 19.03 -9.48
C GLU A 27 5.72 18.02 -8.43
N VAL A 28 5.80 16.74 -8.78
CA VAL A 28 6.37 15.74 -7.88
C VAL A 28 7.82 16.07 -7.52
N ASN A 29 8.62 16.53 -8.48
CA ASN A 29 9.99 16.97 -8.19
C ASN A 29 10.03 18.21 -7.28
N ASN A 30 9.09 19.15 -7.42
CA ASN A 30 8.97 20.32 -6.53
C ASN A 30 8.64 19.87 -5.10
N ILE A 31 7.65 18.98 -4.94
CA ILE A 31 7.26 18.44 -3.63
C ILE A 31 8.43 17.70 -2.97
N ILE A 32 9.14 16.84 -3.71
CA ILE A 32 10.33 16.15 -3.19
C ILE A 32 11.41 17.15 -2.77
N THR A 33 11.55 18.26 -3.49
CA THR A 33 12.56 19.28 -3.18
C THR A 33 12.27 20.00 -1.86
N TYR A 34 11.03 20.43 -1.65
CA TYR A 34 10.67 21.32 -0.53
C TYR A 34 10.07 20.60 0.68
N VAL A 35 9.46 19.42 0.48
CA VAL A 35 8.72 18.70 1.53
C VAL A 35 9.45 17.42 1.93
N THR A 36 9.61 16.49 0.99
CA THR A 36 10.15 15.14 1.27
C THR A 36 11.51 14.93 0.59
N HIS A 37 12.50 15.70 1.01
CA HIS A 37 13.87 15.66 0.43
C HIS A 37 14.66 14.39 0.80
N GLY A 38 14.10 13.46 1.59
CA GLY A 38 14.66 12.12 1.77
C GLY A 38 14.53 11.24 0.52
N ARG A 39 13.55 11.54 -0.36
CA ARG A 39 13.35 10.86 -1.65
C ARG A 39 14.16 11.55 -2.75
N ARG A 40 14.43 10.82 -3.85
CA ARG A 40 15.14 11.37 -5.01
C ARG A 40 14.14 11.88 -6.04
N LYS A 41 14.50 12.96 -6.73
CA LYS A 41 13.70 13.51 -7.85
C LYS A 41 13.57 12.45 -8.96
N ILE A 42 12.42 12.40 -9.63
CA ILE A 42 12.17 11.50 -10.78
C ILE A 42 13.14 11.81 -11.92
N SER A 43 13.43 13.11 -12.11
CA SER A 43 14.35 13.62 -13.13
C SER A 43 15.81 13.25 -12.89
N ASP A 44 16.17 12.81 -11.68
CA ASP A 44 17.54 12.43 -11.32
C ASP A 44 17.85 11.03 -11.90
N LYS A 45 18.21 11.01 -13.18
CA LYS A 45 18.56 9.80 -13.94
C LYS A 45 20.03 9.36 -13.74
N ARG A 46 20.86 10.18 -13.10
CA ARG A 46 22.30 9.91 -12.91
C ARG A 46 22.58 9.36 -11.51
N GLN A 47 23.55 8.46 -11.40
CA GLN A 47 24.03 7.89 -10.14
C GLN A 47 24.83 8.91 -9.32
N ASN A 48 24.20 9.97 -8.82
CA ASN A 48 24.78 10.83 -7.78
C ASN A 48 24.51 10.22 -6.39
N LYS A 49 24.87 8.95 -6.22
CA LYS A 49 24.74 8.26 -4.93
C LYS A 49 25.60 9.01 -3.89
N GLY A 50 25.02 9.29 -2.72
CA GLY A 50 25.72 9.96 -1.61
C GLY A 50 25.71 11.50 -1.62
N LYS A 51 25.13 12.17 -2.63
CA LYS A 51 24.97 13.64 -2.55
C LYS A 51 23.89 14.01 -1.52
N ARG A 52 24.13 15.06 -0.73
CA ARG A 52 23.12 15.62 0.18
C ARG A 52 21.92 16.10 -0.63
N THR A 53 20.72 15.79 -0.15
CA THR A 53 19.45 16.27 -0.70
C THR A 53 18.89 17.36 0.23
N GLY A 54 17.99 18.23 -0.27
CA GLY A 54 17.36 19.28 0.56
C GLY A 54 18.21 20.56 0.72
N ILE A 55 19.24 20.75 -0.10
CA ILE A 55 20.07 21.98 -0.08
C ILE A 55 19.27 23.22 -0.48
N GLU A 56 18.23 23.02 -1.31
CA GLU A 56 17.36 24.07 -1.84
C GLU A 56 16.28 24.51 -0.82
N THR A 57 16.17 23.81 0.31
CA THR A 57 15.15 24.06 1.34
C THR A 57 15.68 25.09 2.35
N TYR A 58 14.99 26.23 2.46
CA TYR A 58 15.35 27.29 3.40
C TYR A 58 14.68 27.12 4.78
N ASP A 59 13.53 26.45 4.84
CA ASP A 59 12.73 26.28 6.05
C ASP A 59 12.26 24.81 6.20
N SER A 60 12.29 24.29 7.42
CA SER A 60 11.91 22.92 7.75
C SER A 60 10.43 22.74 8.11
N THR A 61 9.64 23.83 8.19
CA THR A 61 8.22 23.78 8.60
C THR A 61 7.40 22.77 7.80
N ALA A 62 7.61 22.69 6.48
CA ALA A 62 6.88 21.76 5.62
C ALA A 62 7.21 20.28 5.93
N LEU A 63 8.50 19.96 6.11
CA LEU A 63 8.93 18.61 6.48
C LEU A 63 8.37 18.21 7.85
N GLU A 64 8.44 19.12 8.82
CA GLU A 64 7.99 18.82 10.18
C GLU A 64 6.48 18.64 10.26
N SER A 65 5.72 19.48 9.55
CA SER A 65 4.27 19.34 9.45
C SER A 65 3.86 17.98 8.86
N VAL A 66 4.58 17.50 7.84
CA VAL A 66 4.35 16.17 7.28
C VAL A 66 4.71 15.07 8.26
N ASN A 67 5.81 15.18 9.00
CA ASN A 67 6.17 14.17 10.00
C ASN A 67 5.10 14.06 11.09
N ILE A 68 4.63 15.20 11.64
CA ILE A 68 3.55 15.23 12.64
C ILE A 68 2.27 14.58 12.08
N PHE A 69 1.94 14.87 10.82
CA PHE A 69 0.76 14.30 10.18
C PHE A 69 0.89 12.78 9.98
N VAL A 70 2.06 12.30 9.55
CA VAL A 70 2.36 10.87 9.39
C VAL A 70 2.31 10.15 10.72
N ASP A 71 2.90 10.71 11.78
CA ASP A 71 2.89 10.13 13.11
C ASP A 71 1.47 10.05 13.68
N GLY A 72 0.67 11.10 13.51
CA GLY A 72 -0.74 11.10 13.89
C GLY A 72 -1.56 10.07 13.13
N LEU A 73 -1.40 9.99 11.80
CA LEU A 73 -2.16 9.07 10.96
C LEU A 73 -1.78 7.61 11.24
N THR A 74 -0.49 7.30 11.30
CA THR A 74 0.00 5.93 11.58
C THR A 74 -0.34 5.48 12.99
N GLY A 75 -0.26 6.39 13.97
CA GLY A 75 -0.62 6.10 15.36
C GLY A 75 -2.08 5.74 15.55
N VAL A 76 -2.99 6.38 14.80
CA VAL A 76 -4.44 6.12 14.88
C VAL A 76 -4.86 4.94 14.01
N THR A 77 -4.31 4.79 12.81
CA THR A 77 -4.81 3.81 11.82
C THR A 77 -4.11 2.46 11.89
N LEU A 78 -2.80 2.44 12.16
CA LEU A 78 -1.95 1.25 12.06
C LEU A 78 -1.04 1.14 13.29
N SER A 79 -1.63 1.29 14.47
CA SER A 79 -0.90 1.15 15.72
C SER A 79 -0.31 -0.26 15.86
N ARG A 80 0.93 -0.34 16.35
CA ARG A 80 1.56 -1.62 16.69
C ARG A 80 1.02 -2.22 17.98
N SER A 81 0.56 -1.36 18.89
CA SER A 81 0.14 -1.77 20.24
C SER A 81 -1.36 -2.00 20.36
N LEU A 82 -2.16 -1.39 19.47
CA LEU A 82 -3.62 -1.49 19.49
C LEU A 82 -4.11 -2.32 18.29
N ARG A 83 -5.16 -3.12 18.52
CA ARG A 83 -5.88 -3.79 17.43
C ARG A 83 -6.67 -2.76 16.63
N TRP A 84 -6.35 -2.64 15.35
CA TRP A 84 -6.92 -1.68 14.40
C TRP A 84 -7.90 -2.28 13.37
N PHE A 85 -8.08 -3.61 13.35
CA PHE A 85 -9.09 -4.28 12.53
C PHE A 85 -9.76 -5.39 13.34
N ALA A 86 -10.98 -5.75 12.93
CA ALA A 86 -11.71 -6.87 13.49
C ALA A 86 -12.42 -7.63 12.36
N TYR A 87 -12.51 -8.95 12.49
CA TYR A 87 -13.27 -9.78 11.57
C TYR A 87 -14.72 -9.90 12.03
N ALA A 88 -15.63 -9.72 11.09
CA ALA A 88 -17.05 -9.97 11.28
C ALA A 88 -17.58 -10.74 10.08
N LEU A 89 -18.49 -11.68 10.30
CA LEU A 89 -19.11 -12.41 9.20
C LEU A 89 -20.23 -11.57 8.57
N PRO A 90 -20.48 -11.74 7.27
CA PRO A 90 -21.63 -11.12 6.63
C PRO A 90 -22.92 -11.53 7.34
N GLY A 91 -23.78 -10.56 7.65
CA GLY A 91 -25.00 -10.80 8.42
C GLY A 91 -26.00 -11.76 7.76
N LYS A 92 -25.87 -12.03 6.46
CA LYS A 92 -26.59 -13.09 5.75
C LYS A 92 -25.58 -13.98 5.02
N MET A 93 -25.38 -15.19 5.51
CA MET A 93 -24.69 -16.24 4.77
C MET A 93 -25.72 -17.08 4.01
N GLN A 94 -25.53 -17.21 2.69
CA GLN A 94 -26.29 -18.15 1.88
C GLN A 94 -25.52 -19.46 1.84
N PHE A 95 -25.98 -20.45 2.60
CA PHE A 95 -25.37 -21.78 2.57
C PHE A 95 -25.78 -22.53 1.29
N SER A 96 -24.82 -23.25 0.69
CA SER A 96 -25.07 -24.09 -0.48
C SER A 96 -26.20 -25.09 -0.23
N ARG A 97 -26.90 -25.52 -1.29
CA ARG A 97 -28.04 -26.45 -1.20
C ARG A 97 -27.70 -27.78 -0.52
N THR A 98 -26.42 -28.17 -0.55
CA THR A 98 -25.89 -29.41 0.03
C THR A 98 -25.47 -29.23 1.50
N SER A 99 -25.40 -28.00 2.01
CA SER A 99 -25.00 -27.75 3.40
C SER A 99 -26.16 -28.02 4.37
N LEU A 100 -25.84 -28.67 5.48
CA LEU A 100 -26.77 -28.91 6.60
C LEU A 100 -27.29 -27.61 7.23
N MET A 101 -26.63 -26.48 6.97
CA MET A 101 -27.00 -25.15 7.48
C MET A 101 -27.98 -24.38 6.57
N ARG A 102 -28.57 -25.04 5.56
CA ARG A 102 -29.53 -24.42 4.62
C ARG A 102 -30.77 -23.81 5.30
N GLY A 103 -31.18 -24.35 6.46
CA GLY A 103 -32.33 -23.87 7.23
C GLY A 103 -32.03 -22.68 8.17
N TRP A 104 -30.86 -22.03 8.02
CA TRP A 104 -30.44 -20.95 8.90
C TRP A 104 -31.37 -19.72 8.81
N ASN A 105 -32.06 -19.41 9.91
CA ASN A 105 -33.11 -18.38 10.01
C ASN A 105 -32.60 -16.93 10.12
N GLY A 106 -31.39 -16.64 9.63
CA GLY A 106 -30.91 -15.26 9.50
C GLY A 106 -30.47 -14.56 10.79
N LYS A 107 -30.19 -15.31 11.87
CA LYS A 107 -29.40 -14.75 12.98
C LYS A 107 -27.95 -14.52 12.51
N LYS A 108 -27.24 -13.58 13.11
CA LYS A 108 -25.81 -13.42 12.79
C LYS A 108 -25.04 -14.60 13.37
N LEU A 109 -24.20 -15.22 12.55
CA LEU A 109 -23.38 -16.35 12.99
C LEU A 109 -22.36 -15.92 14.06
N ASP A 110 -21.96 -14.64 14.05
CA ASP A 110 -21.07 -14.00 15.02
C ASP A 110 -21.63 -13.93 16.45
N GLU A 111 -22.95 -14.14 16.63
CA GLU A 111 -23.56 -14.18 17.96
C GLU A 111 -23.28 -15.50 18.69
N PHE A 112 -22.85 -16.55 17.98
CA PHE A 112 -22.46 -17.79 18.62
C PHE A 112 -21.11 -17.64 19.32
N PRO A 113 -21.00 -18.06 20.59
CA PRO A 113 -19.75 -17.98 21.34
C PRO A 113 -18.57 -18.64 20.62
N ASP A 114 -18.78 -19.83 20.07
CA ASP A 114 -17.72 -20.60 19.40
C ASP A 114 -17.18 -19.88 18.15
N VAL A 115 -18.08 -19.26 17.38
CA VAL A 115 -17.71 -18.50 16.18
C VAL A 115 -16.95 -17.23 16.57
N LYS A 116 -17.38 -16.55 17.64
CA LYS A 116 -16.70 -15.36 18.15
C LYS A 116 -15.29 -15.68 18.67
N VAL A 117 -15.12 -16.80 19.37
CA VAL A 117 -13.80 -17.27 19.80
C VAL A 117 -12.92 -17.56 18.59
N TRP A 118 -13.44 -18.31 17.61
CA TRP A 118 -12.70 -18.61 16.38
C TRP A 118 -12.27 -17.35 15.60
N LEU A 119 -13.15 -16.35 15.50
CA LEU A 119 -12.79 -15.06 14.88
C LEU A 119 -11.68 -14.35 15.66
N THR A 120 -11.75 -14.37 16.99
CA THR A 120 -10.73 -13.75 17.85
C THR A 120 -9.38 -14.45 17.68
N ASP A 121 -9.37 -15.78 17.64
CA ASP A 121 -8.16 -16.58 17.42
C ASP A 121 -7.53 -16.29 16.04
N PHE A 122 -8.38 -16.12 15.01
CA PHE A 122 -7.94 -15.75 13.67
C PHE A 122 -7.38 -14.32 13.61
N GLU A 123 -8.00 -13.35 14.29
CA GLU A 123 -7.45 -12.00 14.44
C GLU A 123 -6.05 -12.04 15.09
N ASP A 124 -5.89 -12.81 16.16
CA ASP A 124 -4.61 -12.96 16.85
C ASP A 124 -3.52 -13.58 15.97
N ALA A 125 -3.87 -14.59 15.18
CA ALA A 125 -2.96 -15.17 14.20
C ALA A 125 -2.51 -14.14 13.14
N MET A 126 -3.44 -13.30 12.66
CA MET A 126 -3.14 -12.24 11.71
C MET A 126 -2.25 -11.15 12.32
N TYR A 127 -2.53 -10.70 13.54
CA TYR A 127 -1.65 -9.76 14.25
C TYR A 127 -0.25 -10.32 14.48
N ALA A 128 -0.14 -11.60 14.81
CA ALA A 128 1.15 -12.27 14.91
C ALA A 128 1.90 -12.29 13.56
N ALA A 129 1.19 -12.50 12.43
CA ALA A 129 1.77 -12.43 11.10
C ALA A 129 2.24 -11.01 10.74
N PHE A 130 1.47 -9.97 11.07
CA PHE A 130 1.86 -8.57 10.88
C PHE A 130 3.08 -8.16 11.71
N LEU A 131 3.22 -8.68 12.93
CA LEU A 131 4.38 -8.42 13.77
C LEU A 131 5.66 -9.12 13.30
N LYS A 132 5.53 -10.26 12.60
CA LYS A 132 6.65 -10.99 11.99
C LYS A 132 7.11 -10.39 10.65
N SER A 133 6.23 -9.66 9.97
CA SER A 133 6.56 -8.98 8.73
C SER A 133 7.20 -7.60 8.97
N ASN A 134 7.64 -6.96 7.89
CA ASN A 134 8.21 -5.62 7.91
C ASN A 134 7.14 -4.51 7.78
N LEU A 135 5.86 -4.82 8.01
CA LEU A 135 4.77 -3.86 7.86
C LEU A 135 5.02 -2.60 8.70
N TYR A 136 5.25 -2.75 10.00
CA TYR A 136 5.39 -1.62 10.91
C TYR A 136 6.63 -0.75 10.62
N ASP A 137 7.67 -1.32 10.02
CA ASP A 137 8.87 -0.56 9.64
C ASP A 137 8.64 0.29 8.38
N ILE A 138 7.75 -0.17 7.50
CA ILE A 138 7.52 0.44 6.18
C ILE A 138 6.30 1.36 6.16
N VAL A 139 5.31 1.13 7.02
CA VAL A 139 4.05 1.90 7.06
C VAL A 139 4.30 3.40 7.17
N GLY A 140 5.23 3.84 8.01
CA GLY A 140 5.58 5.26 8.12
C GLY A 140 6.07 5.86 6.80
N GLN A 141 6.87 5.10 6.05
CA GLN A 141 7.35 5.51 4.73
C GLN A 141 6.23 5.53 3.69
N VAL A 142 5.37 4.51 3.66
CA VAL A 142 4.22 4.43 2.75
C VAL A 142 3.27 5.59 2.98
N VAL A 143 2.93 5.86 4.24
CA VAL A 143 2.03 6.96 4.61
C VAL A 143 2.67 8.31 4.27
N LYS A 144 3.98 8.48 4.53
CA LYS A 144 4.69 9.70 4.16
C LYS A 144 4.69 9.96 2.66
N ASP A 145 4.91 8.94 1.85
CA ASP A 145 4.85 9.07 0.39
C ASP A 145 3.41 9.32 -0.08
N ALA A 146 2.42 8.65 0.50
CA ALA A 146 1.00 8.88 0.17
C ALA A 146 0.56 10.32 0.49
N VAL A 147 0.98 10.87 1.63
CA VAL A 147 0.61 12.23 2.05
C VAL A 147 1.33 13.29 1.22
N SER A 148 2.62 13.08 0.94
CA SER A 148 3.40 14.08 0.19
C SER A 148 3.19 13.98 -1.31
N LEU A 149 3.32 12.78 -1.89
CA LEU A 149 3.28 12.56 -3.34
C LEU A 149 1.89 12.20 -3.87
N GLY A 150 0.95 11.83 -2.98
CA GLY A 150 -0.41 11.41 -3.34
C GLY A 150 -0.52 9.94 -3.75
N THR A 151 0.50 9.39 -4.41
CA THR A 151 0.45 8.03 -4.98
C THR A 151 1.60 7.17 -4.47
N VAL A 152 1.26 5.99 -3.95
CA VAL A 152 2.22 4.97 -3.48
C VAL A 152 1.77 3.61 -4.00
N SER A 153 2.74 2.76 -4.37
CA SER A 153 2.47 1.41 -4.87
C SER A 153 3.31 0.42 -4.05
N PRO A 154 2.86 0.05 -2.84
CA PRO A 154 3.51 -0.99 -2.07
C PRO A 154 3.24 -2.34 -2.73
N ILE A 155 4.29 -3.14 -2.90
CA ILE A 155 4.22 -4.50 -3.43
C ILE A 155 4.35 -5.45 -2.25
N LEU A 156 3.43 -6.41 -2.15
CA LEU A 156 3.48 -7.47 -1.15
C LEU A 156 4.03 -8.73 -1.81
N GLU A 157 5.11 -9.26 -1.24
CA GLU A 157 5.74 -10.50 -1.68
C GLU A 157 5.67 -11.54 -0.56
N GLU A 158 5.41 -12.80 -0.93
CA GLU A 158 5.40 -13.91 0.02
C GLU A 158 6.79 -14.56 0.10
N ASP A 159 7.39 -14.56 1.28
CA ASP A 159 8.63 -15.26 1.58
C ASP A 159 8.28 -16.64 2.17
N VAL A 160 8.00 -17.59 1.28
CA VAL A 160 7.60 -18.98 1.62
C VAL A 160 8.64 -19.66 2.53
N ALA A 161 9.93 -19.33 2.37
CA ALA A 161 10.99 -19.94 3.16
C ALA A 161 10.98 -19.50 4.63
N LYS A 162 10.46 -18.30 4.92
CA LYS A 162 10.40 -17.74 6.28
C LYS A 162 8.97 -17.58 6.81
N GLU A 163 7.98 -18.13 6.10
CA GLU A 163 6.55 -18.07 6.45
C GLU A 163 6.08 -16.65 6.82
N ARG A 164 6.54 -15.66 6.05
CA ARG A 164 6.20 -14.25 6.26
C ARG A 164 5.98 -13.57 4.91
N PHE A 165 5.26 -12.46 4.91
CA PHE A 165 5.24 -11.57 3.76
C PHE A 165 6.20 -10.40 3.99
N VAL A 166 6.71 -9.87 2.90
CA VAL A 166 7.60 -8.71 2.86
C VAL A 166 6.94 -7.68 1.98
N ILE A 167 6.81 -6.47 2.51
CA ILE A 167 6.32 -5.32 1.75
C ILE A 167 7.55 -4.61 1.20
N GLN A 168 7.51 -4.28 -0.09
CA GLN A 168 8.52 -3.45 -0.75
C GLN A 168 7.86 -2.19 -1.29
N VAL A 169 8.54 -1.05 -1.14
CA VAL A 169 8.05 0.23 -1.67
C VAL A 169 9.02 0.68 -2.77
N PRO A 170 8.76 0.31 -4.04
CA PRO A 170 9.52 0.80 -5.17
C PRO A 170 9.51 2.33 -5.23
N HIS A 171 10.52 2.90 -5.87
CA HIS A 171 10.55 4.34 -6.07
C HIS A 171 9.43 4.76 -7.02
N PHE A 172 8.79 5.91 -6.79
CA PHE A 172 7.73 6.45 -7.67
C PHE A 172 8.13 6.55 -9.16
N ARG A 173 9.43 6.57 -9.45
CA ARG A 173 9.95 6.60 -10.83
C ARG A 173 9.72 5.28 -11.56
N GLU A 174 9.69 4.17 -10.84
CA GLU A 174 9.64 2.80 -11.37
C GLU A 174 8.20 2.30 -11.53
N CYS A 175 7.26 2.90 -10.81
CA CYS A 175 5.83 2.57 -10.88
C CYS A 175 5.08 3.47 -11.87
N TYR A 176 4.12 2.86 -12.55
CA TYR A 176 3.22 3.51 -13.48
C TYR A 176 1.82 2.95 -13.26
N LEU A 177 0.85 3.84 -13.07
CA LEU A 177 -0.54 3.49 -12.81
C LEU A 177 -1.43 4.25 -13.80
N ALA A 178 -2.49 3.59 -14.27
CA ALA A 178 -3.58 4.18 -15.00
C ALA A 178 -4.90 3.60 -14.50
N GLU A 179 -5.93 4.43 -14.54
CA GLU A 179 -7.27 4.09 -14.09
C GLU A 179 -8.23 4.32 -15.24
N ASP A 180 -9.25 3.47 -15.36
CA ASP A 180 -10.39 3.75 -16.21
C ASP A 180 -11.24 4.88 -15.60
N ARG A 181 -12.19 5.40 -16.37
CA ARG A 181 -13.14 6.47 -15.99
C ARG A 181 -13.91 6.21 -14.70
N PHE A 182 -13.97 4.96 -14.26
CA PHE A 182 -14.61 4.52 -13.02
C PHE A 182 -13.64 4.41 -11.83
N GLY A 183 -12.37 4.78 -11.98
CA GLY A 183 -11.35 4.67 -10.93
C GLY A 183 -10.88 3.22 -10.70
N VAL A 184 -11.13 2.32 -11.64
CA VAL A 184 -10.63 0.95 -11.60
C VAL A 184 -9.26 0.93 -12.27
N VAL A 185 -8.26 0.38 -11.57
CA VAL A 185 -6.89 0.27 -12.10
C VAL A 185 -6.89 -0.67 -13.31
N ASP A 186 -6.55 -0.13 -14.48
CA ASP A 186 -6.51 -0.84 -15.77
C ASP A 186 -5.08 -0.81 -16.31
N THR A 187 -4.20 -1.56 -15.65
CA THR A 187 -2.76 -1.63 -15.97
C THR A 187 -2.27 -3.05 -16.22
N ASN A 188 -3.18 -3.99 -16.53
CA ASN A 188 -2.87 -5.40 -16.76
C ASN A 188 -2.77 -5.77 -18.25
#